data_AF-A0A525C4X8-F1
#
_entry.id   AF-A0A525C4X8-F1
#
_cell.length_a   1.000
_cell.length_b   1.000
_cell.length_c   1.000
_cell.angle_alpha   90.00
_cell.angle_beta   90.00
_cell.angle_gamma   90.00
#
_symmetry.space_group_name_H-M   'P 1'
#
loop_
_entity.id
_entity.type
_entity.pdbx_description
1 polymer ?
#
loop_
_entity_poly.entity_id
_entity_poly.type
_entity_poly.pdbx_seq_one_letter_code
_entity_poly.pdbx_strand_id
1 'polypeptide(L)' 'MSRNKTFHRGGIHPPENKLTADKVVTVAPIPETVWVPLSQHIGAPAQAVVEKGDAVKVGQLLA' A
#
# COMPACT_ATOMS: atom_id res chain seq x y z
N MET A 1 33.26 -7.69 16.59
CA MET A 1 31.93 -7.64 15.97
C MET A 1 31.79 -6.31 15.26
N SER A 2 31.72 -6.28 13.94
CA SER A 2 31.22 -5.09 13.26
C SER A 2 30.63 -5.50 11.92
N ARG A 3 29.30 -5.49 11.85
CA ARG A 3 28.53 -5.63 10.62
C ARG A 3 27.61 -4.41 10.57
N ASN A 4 28.22 -3.25 10.34
CA ASN A 4 27.50 -1.99 10.24
C ASN A 4 26.46 -2.11 9.13
N LYS A 5 25.21 -2.05 9.53
CA LYS A 5 24.09 -1.85 8.64
C LYS A 5 23.22 -0.76 9.27
N THR A 6 23.36 0.46 8.73
CA THR A 6 22.59 1.69 9.01
C THR A 6 22.56 2.26 10.44
N PHE A 7 22.59 1.45 11.51
CA PHE A 7 22.47 1.92 12.90
C PHE A 7 23.80 1.80 13.67
N HIS A 8 24.47 2.94 13.85
CA HIS A 8 25.83 3.02 14.39
C HIS A 8 25.90 3.00 15.93
N ARG A 9 24.79 3.21 16.65
CA ARG A 9 24.74 3.16 18.13
C ARG A 9 23.66 2.20 18.60
N GLY A 10 24.04 0.98 18.96
CA GLY A 10 23.18 0.01 19.65
C GLY A 10 22.02 -0.59 18.83
N GLY A 11 21.86 -0.20 17.57
CA GLY A 11 20.81 -0.74 16.71
C GLY A 11 21.22 -2.06 16.07
N ILE A 12 20.29 -3.03 16.09
CA ILE A 12 20.41 -4.26 15.31
C ILE A 12 19.80 -3.98 13.95
N HIS A 13 20.53 -4.28 12.89
CA HIS A 13 19.95 -4.24 11.56
C HIS A 13 19.34 -5.61 11.21
N PRO A 14 18.04 -5.67 10.92
CA PRO A 14 17.37 -6.92 10.61
C PRO A 14 17.94 -7.63 9.36
N PRO A 15 17.88 -8.96 9.28
CA PRO A 15 18.13 -9.66 8.03
C PRO A 15 17.16 -9.18 6.93
N GLU A 16 17.64 -9.10 5.70
CA GLU A 16 16.82 -8.78 4.52
C GLU A 16 15.90 -9.96 4.20
N ASN A 17 14.62 -9.69 3.92
CA ASN A 17 13.61 -10.71 3.55
C ASN A 17 12.97 -10.42 2.18
N LYS A 18 13.69 -9.75 1.29
CA LYS A 18 13.20 -9.42 -0.06
C LYS A 18 13.33 -10.63 -0.99
N LEU A 19 12.33 -11.53 -0.96
CA LEU A 19 12.26 -12.74 -1.79
C LEU A 19 12.25 -12.50 -3.31
N THR A 20 12.10 -11.24 -3.72
CA THR A 20 11.98 -10.81 -5.12
C THR A 20 13.14 -9.92 -5.56
N ALA A 21 14.26 -9.90 -4.82
CA ALA A 21 15.38 -8.99 -5.09
C ALA A 21 15.92 -9.10 -6.53
N ASP A 22 15.99 -10.30 -7.08
CA ASP A 22 16.53 -10.58 -8.42
C ASP A 22 15.45 -10.65 -9.52
N LYS A 23 14.19 -10.37 -9.19
CA LYS A 23 13.09 -10.42 -10.17
C LYS A 23 13.04 -9.14 -10.98
N VAL A 24 12.82 -9.27 -12.28
CA VAL A 24 12.55 -8.14 -13.18
C VAL A 24 11.23 -7.48 -12.79
N VAL A 25 11.17 -6.15 -12.87
CA VAL A 25 9.95 -5.38 -12.64
C VAL A 25 8.97 -5.65 -13.79
N THR A 26 7.72 -5.97 -13.46
CA THR A 26 6.66 -6.25 -14.42
C THR A 26 5.41 -5.43 -14.12
N VAL A 27 4.62 -5.13 -15.15
CA VAL A 27 3.31 -4.50 -14.97
C VAL A 27 2.33 -5.51 -14.39
N ALA A 28 1.64 -5.14 -13.32
CA ALA A 28 0.57 -5.96 -12.76
C ALA A 28 -0.71 -5.84 -13.61
N PRO A 29 -1.47 -6.92 -13.81
CA PRO A 29 -2.76 -6.84 -14.47
C PRO A 29 -3.74 -6.00 -13.65
N ILE A 30 -4.68 -5.34 -14.32
CA ILE A 30 -5.75 -4.61 -13.66
C ILE A 30 -6.73 -5.65 -13.07
N PRO A 31 -7.09 -5.55 -11.78
CA PRO A 31 -8.04 -6.47 -11.17
C PRO A 31 -9.46 -6.24 -11.71
N GLU A 32 -10.24 -7.32 -11.81
CA GLU A 32 -11.66 -7.25 -12.23
C GLU A 32 -12.55 -6.56 -11.19
N THR A 33 -12.17 -6.61 -9.92
CA THR A 33 -12.90 -6.01 -8.80
C THR A 33 -11.91 -5.50 -7.76
N VAL A 34 -12.23 -4.36 -7.16
CA VAL A 34 -11.47 -3.79 -6.06
C VAL A 34 -12.41 -3.46 -4.89
N TRP A 35 -11.91 -3.59 -3.68
CA TRP A 35 -12.56 -3.08 -2.48
C TRP A 35 -11.80 -1.84 -2.00
N VAL A 36 -12.50 -0.70 -1.94
CA VAL A 36 -11.94 0.56 -1.45
C VAL A 36 -12.53 0.84 -0.06
N PRO A 37 -11.75 0.69 1.03
CA PRO A 37 -12.25 0.94 2.37
C PRO A 37 -12.42 2.44 2.61
N LEU A 38 -13.62 2.87 2.99
CA LEU A 38 -13.86 4.28 3.34
C LEU A 38 -13.25 4.68 4.69
N SER A 39 -12.90 3.69 5.53
CA SER A 39 -12.33 3.89 6.87
C SER A 39 -10.80 3.76 6.91
N GLN A 40 -10.10 3.88 5.78
CA GLN A 40 -8.64 3.78 5.73
C GLN A 40 -7.93 5.09 6.19
N HIS A 41 -8.41 5.69 7.26
CA HIS A 41 -7.84 6.89 7.88
C HIS A 41 -8.12 6.91 9.39
N ILE A 42 -7.33 7.69 10.15
CA ILE A 42 -7.50 7.84 11.60
C ILE A 42 -8.56 8.89 12.02
N GLY A 43 -9.08 9.65 11.05
CA GLY A 43 -10.04 10.74 11.28
C GLY A 43 -11.50 10.29 11.42
N ALA A 44 -12.41 11.28 11.43
CA ALA A 44 -13.86 11.05 11.45
C ALA A 44 -14.31 10.23 10.23
N PRO A 45 -15.33 9.36 10.36
CA PRO A 45 -15.74 8.46 9.27
C PRO A 45 -16.05 9.20 7.96
N ALA A 46 -15.46 8.75 6.85
CA ALA A 46 -15.78 9.26 5.53
C ALA A 46 -17.22 8.85 5.13
N GLN A 47 -17.94 9.76 4.48
CA GLN A 47 -19.29 9.54 3.99
C GLN A 47 -19.25 9.31 2.48
N ALA A 48 -19.84 8.21 2.02
CA ALA A 48 -19.90 7.92 0.60
C ALA A 48 -20.65 9.03 -0.17
N VAL A 49 -20.07 9.49 -1.27
CA VAL A 49 -20.67 10.47 -2.20
C VAL A 49 -21.12 9.85 -3.52
N VAL A 50 -21.07 8.51 -3.62
CA VAL A 50 -21.57 7.72 -4.75
C VAL A 50 -22.58 6.68 -4.25
N GLU A 51 -23.48 6.25 -5.13
CA GLU A 51 -24.52 5.27 -4.84
C GLU A 51 -24.27 3.92 -5.51
N LYS A 52 -24.98 2.89 -5.04
CA LYS A 52 -24.90 1.56 -5.63
C LYS A 52 -25.41 1.60 -7.08
N GLY A 53 -24.56 1.16 -8.01
CA GLY A 53 -24.88 1.10 -9.43
C GLY A 53 -24.29 2.27 -10.24
N ASP A 54 -23.70 3.26 -9.57
CA ASP A 54 -23.03 4.37 -10.25
C ASP A 54 -21.83 3.89 -11.06
N ALA A 55 -21.70 4.44 -12.27
CA ALA A 55 -20.50 4.34 -13.06
C ALA A 55 -19.48 5.38 -12.56
N VAL A 56 -18.35 4.91 -12.02
CA VAL A 56 -17.28 5.77 -11.49
C VAL A 56 -16.06 5.80 -12.42
N LYS A 57 -15.28 6.89 -12.33
CA LYS A 57 -14.05 7.08 -13.12
C LYS A 57 -12.81 7.06 -12.24
N VAL A 58 -11.65 6.80 -12.84
CA VAL A 58 -10.35 6.95 -12.17
C VAL A 58 -10.18 8.38 -11.69
N GLY A 59 -9.83 8.54 -10.41
CA GLY A 59 -9.64 9.85 -9.77
C GLY A 59 -10.92 10.52 -9.28
N GLN A 60 -12.08 9.88 -9.43
CA GLN A 60 -13.34 10.37 -8.86
C GLN A 60 -13.36 10.23 -7.33
N LEU A 61 -13.86 11.25 -6.65
CA LEU A 61 -14.09 11.20 -5.20
C LEU A 61 -15.18 10.17 -4.88
N LEU A 62 -14.91 9.28 -3.93
CA LEU A 62 -15.84 8.26 -3.46
C LEU A 62 -16.37 8.54 -2.06
N ALA A 63 -15.53 9.09 -1.17
CA ALA A 63 -15.85 9.52 0.19
C ALA A 63 -14.75 10.44 0.73
#